data_AF-R7XYX8-F1
#
_entry.id   AF-R7XYX8-F1
#
_cell.length_a   1.000
_cell.length_b   1.000
_cell.length_c   1.000
_cell.angle_alpha   90.00
_cell.angle_beta   90.00
_cell.angle_gamma   90.00
#
_symmetry.space_group_name_H-M   'P 1'
#
loop_
_entity.id
_entity.type
_entity.pdbx_description
1 polymer ?
#
loop_
_entity_poly.entity_id
_entity_poly.type
_entity_poly.pdbx_seq_one_letter_code
_entity_poly.pdbx_strand_id
1 'polypeptide(L)'
;MEITVSASRGEGCMHAAWLVGTEHLNAEHAGEICVFEIDAAAIGPTSRARAGIKAHGDPRLLTDMAEVEILFDASRPHTWTAIWGRARPSSAAKASPSDTSSSPSTTRSS
;
A
#
# COMPACT_ATOMS: atom_id res chain seq x y z
N MET A 1 2.14 -9.78 0.74
CA MET A 1 3.08 -9.01 -0.12
C MET A 1 3.59 -7.83 0.66
N GLU A 2 4.84 -7.46 0.40
CA GLU A 2 5.47 -6.27 0.97
C GLU A 2 6.09 -5.43 -0.14
N ILE A 3 5.99 -4.11 -0.02
CA ILE A 3 6.61 -3.16 -0.94
C ILE A 3 7.11 -1.95 -0.16
N THR A 4 8.34 -1.51 -0.43
CA THR A 4 8.89 -0.28 0.13
C THR A 4 8.93 0.79 -0.95
N VAL A 5 8.26 1.92 -0.70
CA VAL A 5 8.17 3.04 -1.63
C VAL A 5 8.26 4.38 -0.93
N SER A 6 8.58 5.42 -1.69
CA SER A 6 8.46 6.82 -1.31
C SER A 6 7.47 7.50 -2.26
N ALA A 7 6.40 8.10 -1.74
CA ALA A 7 5.40 8.77 -2.56
C ALA A 7 5.93 10.12 -3.10
N SER A 8 5.61 10.42 -4.36
CA SER A 8 5.96 11.71 -4.97
C SER A 8 5.03 12.82 -4.48
N ARG A 9 5.60 14.01 -4.21
CA ARG A 9 4.85 15.25 -3.92
C ARG A 9 4.60 16.11 -5.17
N GLY A 10 4.89 15.59 -6.36
CA GLY A 10 4.65 16.29 -7.62
C GLY A 10 3.18 16.66 -7.76
N GLU A 11 2.90 17.88 -8.22
CA GLU A 11 1.53 18.36 -8.41
C GLU A 11 0.76 17.43 -9.36
N GLY A 12 -0.47 17.07 -8.98
CA GLY A 12 -1.30 16.15 -9.75
C GLY A 12 -0.85 14.68 -9.76
N CYS A 13 0.26 14.33 -9.09
CA CYS A 13 0.66 12.93 -8.97
C CYS A 13 -0.27 12.16 -8.02
N MET A 14 -0.54 10.91 -8.37
CA MET A 14 -1.12 9.90 -7.49
C MET A 14 -0.16 8.71 -7.43
N HIS A 15 0.20 8.29 -6.23
CA HIS A 15 1.09 7.16 -6.00
C HIS A 15 0.27 5.98 -5.49
N ALA A 16 0.39 4.83 -6.15
CA ALA A 16 -0.42 3.67 -5.81
C ALA A 16 0.26 2.34 -6.07
N ALA A 17 -0.14 1.35 -5.30
CA ALA A 17 0.18 -0.05 -5.50
C ALA A 17 -1.09 -0.87 -5.35
N TRP A 18 -1.33 -1.75 -6.32
CA TRP A 18 -2.49 -2.63 -6.31
C TRP A 18 -2.16 -3.96 -6.97
N LEU A 19 -3.01 -4.95 -6.72
CA LEU A 19 -2.96 -6.27 -7.34
C LEU A 19 -4.26 -6.49 -8.10
N VAL A 20 -4.15 -7.03 -9.30
CA VAL A 20 -5.31 -7.33 -10.15
C VAL A 20 -5.51 -8.82 -10.29
N GLY A 21 -6.77 -9.22 -10.44
CA GLY A 21 -7.12 -10.55 -10.93
C GLY A 21 -6.53 -10.77 -12.32
N THR A 22 -6.01 -11.97 -12.57
CA THR A 22 -5.25 -12.24 -13.81
C THR A 22 -6.13 -12.56 -15.01
N GLU A 23 -7.43 -12.74 -14.82
CA GLU A 23 -8.44 -12.99 -15.87
C GLU A 23 -8.18 -14.23 -16.76
N HIS A 24 -7.16 -15.04 -16.45
CA HIS A 24 -6.68 -16.13 -17.30
C HIS A 24 -7.69 -17.26 -17.56
N LEU A 25 -8.65 -17.48 -16.67
CA LEU A 25 -9.72 -18.48 -16.83
C LEU A 25 -11.06 -17.86 -17.23
N ASN A 26 -11.30 -16.60 -16.85
CA ASN A 26 -12.56 -15.90 -17.08
C ASN A 26 -12.31 -14.39 -16.94
N ALA A 27 -12.84 -13.59 -17.86
CA ALA A 27 -12.81 -12.12 -17.78
C ALA A 27 -13.57 -11.59 -16.54
N GLU A 28 -14.55 -12.34 -16.02
CA GLU A 28 -15.22 -12.03 -14.75
C GLU A 28 -14.35 -12.32 -13.52
N HIS A 29 -13.09 -12.75 -13.68
CA HIS A 29 -12.14 -12.80 -12.56
C HIS A 29 -11.34 -11.49 -12.44
N ALA A 30 -11.98 -10.37 -12.80
CA ALA A 30 -11.43 -9.02 -12.75
C ALA A 30 -11.81 -8.34 -11.41
N GLY A 31 -10.81 -8.14 -10.57
CA GLY A 31 -10.93 -7.46 -9.28
C GLY A 31 -9.59 -6.90 -8.84
N GLU A 32 -9.62 -5.98 -7.87
CA GLU A 32 -8.43 -5.28 -7.41
C GLU A 32 -8.32 -5.27 -5.88
N ILE A 33 -7.13 -5.59 -5.37
CA ILE A 33 -6.71 -5.26 -4.01
C ILE A 33 -5.89 -3.99 -4.09
N CYS A 34 -6.47 -2.87 -3.66
CA CYS A 34 -5.80 -1.59 -3.55
C CYS A 34 -5.01 -1.55 -2.24
N VAL A 35 -3.69 -1.71 -2.33
CA VAL A 35 -2.79 -1.68 -1.16
C VAL A 35 -2.68 -0.26 -0.63
N PHE A 36 -2.47 0.71 -1.52
CA PHE A 36 -2.65 2.13 -1.20
C PHE A 36 -2.86 2.94 -2.48
N GLU A 37 -3.57 4.05 -2.33
CA GLU A 37 -3.59 5.20 -3.24
C GLU A 37 -3.37 6.47 -2.42
N ILE A 38 -2.36 7.27 -2.77
CA ILE A 38 -2.05 8.53 -2.10
C ILE A 38 -1.95 9.62 -3.16
N ASP A 39 -2.85 10.58 -3.10
CA ASP A 39 -2.77 11.79 -3.91
C ASP A 39 -1.66 12.69 -3.34
N ALA A 40 -0.85 13.34 -4.19
CA ALA A 40 0.25 14.18 -3.74
C ALA A 40 -0.18 15.32 -2.79
N ALA A 41 -1.39 15.84 -2.98
CA ALA A 41 -2.00 16.86 -2.13
C ALA A 41 -2.34 16.34 -0.72
N ALA A 42 -2.44 15.02 -0.55
CA ALA A 42 -2.75 14.36 0.72
C ALA A 42 -1.51 14.01 1.54
N ILE A 43 -0.31 14.36 1.08
CA ILE A 43 0.96 14.07 1.77
C ILE A 43 1.34 15.24 2.68
N GLY A 44 1.58 14.97 3.96
CA GLY A 44 2.04 15.96 4.95
C GLY A 44 2.74 15.27 6.13
N PRO A 45 2.90 15.94 7.28
CA PRO A 45 3.39 15.29 8.51
C PRO A 45 2.54 14.07 8.91
N THR A 46 1.24 14.13 8.64
CA THR A 46 0.35 12.99 8.48
C THR A 46 -0.13 12.95 7.03
N SER A 47 -0.40 11.76 6.50
CA SER A 47 -0.84 11.56 5.13
C SER A 47 -2.20 10.86 5.09
N ARG A 48 -2.98 11.05 4.03
CA ARG A 48 -4.18 10.24 3.77
C ARG A 48 -3.94 9.31 2.60
N ALA A 49 -4.27 8.04 2.79
CA ALA A 49 -4.29 7.04 1.74
C ALA A 49 -5.70 6.46 1.58
N ARG A 50 -5.96 5.83 0.45
CA ARG A 50 -7.11 4.93 0.27
C ARG A 50 -6.60 3.51 0.12
N ALA A 51 -7.27 2.56 0.74
CA ALA A 51 -6.95 1.13 0.63
C ALA A 51 -8.23 0.30 0.69
N GLY A 52 -8.22 -0.88 0.09
CA GLY A 52 -9.38 -1.76 0.09
C GLY A 52 -9.51 -2.62 -1.16
N ILE A 53 -10.75 -2.95 -1.51
CA ILE A 53 -11.12 -3.76 -2.66
C ILE A 53 -11.90 -2.91 -3.66
N LYS A 54 -11.56 -3.02 -4.95
CA LYS A 54 -12.41 -2.49 -6.04
C LYS A 54 -12.94 -3.65 -6.87
N ALA A 55 -14.26 -3.72 -6.97
CA ALA A 55 -14.94 -4.63 -7.88
C ALA A 55 -14.93 -4.01 -9.29
N HIS A 56 -14.44 -4.78 -10.26
CA HIS A 56 -14.37 -4.36 -11.66
C HIS A 56 -15.30 -5.21 -12.53
N GLY A 57 -15.11 -6.53 -12.51
CA GLY A 57 -15.92 -7.49 -13.27
C GLY A 57 -16.30 -8.76 -12.51
N ASP A 58 -15.70 -9.02 -11.34
CA ASP A 58 -16.03 -10.19 -10.53
C ASP A 58 -17.29 -9.99 -9.70
N PRO A 59 -18.41 -10.69 -10.00
CA PRO A 59 -19.68 -10.51 -9.30
C PRO A 59 -19.63 -10.99 -7.84
N ARG A 60 -18.56 -11.68 -7.43
CA ARG A 60 -18.36 -12.12 -6.04
C ARG A 60 -17.70 -11.05 -5.18
N LEU A 61 -17.16 -9.98 -5.78
CA LEU A 61 -16.52 -8.89 -5.07
C LEU A 61 -17.48 -7.72 -4.90
N LEU A 62 -17.33 -7.02 -3.78
CA LEU A 62 -17.92 -5.71 -3.55
C LEU A 62 -16.79 -4.70 -3.46
N THR A 63 -17.02 -3.51 -4.02
CA THR A 63 -16.12 -2.38 -3.77
C THR A 63 -16.25 -1.97 -2.30
N ASP A 64 -15.13 -2.05 -1.59
CA ASP A 64 -14.99 -1.68 -0.19
C ASP A 64 -13.67 -0.93 -0.05
N MET A 65 -13.74 0.38 -0.19
CA MET A 65 -12.60 1.29 -0.14
C MET A 65 -12.72 2.16 1.10
N ALA A 66 -11.67 2.17 1.92
CA ALA A 66 -11.56 3.02 3.08
C ALA A 66 -10.51 4.09 2.83
N GLU A 67 -10.78 5.29 3.32
CA GLU A 67 -9.73 6.28 3.52
C GLU A 67 -9.09 6.05 4.89
N VAL A 68 -7.77 6.07 4.92
CA VAL A 68 -6.96 5.75 6.08
C VAL A 68 -6.01 6.91 6.36
N GLU A 69 -6.08 7.44 7.57
CA GLU A 69 -5.07 8.38 8.05
C GLU A 69 -3.80 7.61 8.43
N ILE A 70 -2.67 8.16 7.98
CA ILE A 70 -1.35 7.61 8.21
C ILE A 70 -0.55 8.65 8.97
N LEU A 71 -0.03 8.26 10.12
CA LEU A 71 0.61 9.18 11.08
C LEU A 71 2.06 9.51 10.73
N PHE A 72 2.37 9.59 9.44
CA PHE A 72 3.69 9.92 8.93
C PHE A 72 3.65 10.55 7.52
N ASP A 73 4.79 11.15 7.13
CA ASP A 73 5.05 11.65 5.80
C ASP A 73 5.36 10.53 4.82
N ALA A 74 4.39 10.21 3.95
CA ALA A 74 4.49 9.15 2.96
C ALA A 74 5.54 9.42 1.84
N SER A 75 6.11 10.63 1.77
CA SER A 75 7.20 10.92 0.82
C SER A 75 8.56 10.37 1.28
N ARG A 76 8.65 9.92 2.53
CA ARG A 76 9.79 9.14 3.03
C ARG A 76 9.60 7.66 2.66
N PRO A 77 10.68 6.85 2.63
CA PRO A 77 10.53 5.42 2.41
C PRO A 77 9.70 4.76 3.52
N HIS A 78 8.66 4.03 3.13
CA HIS A 78 7.82 3.23 4.03
C HIS A 78 7.52 1.87 3.41
N THR A 79 7.43 0.86 4.27
CA THR A 79 7.03 -0.49 3.89
C THR A 79 5.54 -0.67 4.08
N TRP A 80 4.89 -1.13 3.02
CA TRP A 80 3.47 -1.43 2.95
C TRP A 80 3.27 -2.91 2.84
N THR A 81 2.52 -3.47 3.77
CA THR A 81 2.25 -4.90 3.82
C THR A 81 0.77 -5.15 3.58
N ALA A 82 0.48 -5.96 2.56
CA ALA A 82 -0.84 -6.51 2.30
C ALA A 82 -0.84 -7.99 2.66
N ILE A 83 -1.75 -8.38 3.55
CA ILE A 83 -1.95 -9.75 4.01
C ILE A 83 -3.27 -10.24 3.43
N TRP A 84 -3.22 -11.31 2.63
CA TRP A 84 -4.41 -11.95 2.08
C TRP A 84 -4.23 -13.46 2.07
N GLY A 85 -5.34 -14.19 2.22
CA GLY A 85 -5.35 -15.65 2.35
C GLY A 85 -6.64 -16.15 2.97
N ARG A 86 -6.75 -17.47 3.21
CA ARG A 86 -7.97 -18.11 3.72
C ARG A 86 -8.24 -17.93 5.22
N ALA A 87 -7.43 -17.16 5.96
CA ALA A 87 -7.67 -16.85 7.36
C ALA A 87 -8.29 -15.45 7.52
N ARG A 88 -9.32 -15.36 8.38
CA ARG A 88 -10.20 -14.23 8.77
C ARG A 88 -9.74 -12.82 8.34
N PRO A 89 -10.61 -11.96 7.75
CA PRO A 89 -10.18 -10.76 7.05
C PRO A 89 -9.63 -9.70 8.00
N SER A 90 -8.38 -9.28 7.76
CA SER A 90 -8.07 -7.86 7.67
C SER A 90 -7.59 -7.61 6.24
N SER A 91 -8.45 -7.07 5.39
CA SER A 91 -8.07 -6.55 4.06
C SER A 91 -7.28 -5.24 4.15
N ALA A 92 -6.98 -4.77 5.35
CA ALA A 92 -6.26 -3.53 5.57
C ALA A 92 -4.77 -3.70 5.27
N ALA A 93 -4.28 -2.96 4.27
CA ALA A 93 -2.86 -2.72 4.13
C ALA A 93 -2.36 -1.92 5.33
N LYS A 94 -1.23 -2.33 5.89
CA LYS A 94 -0.60 -1.63 7.01
C LYS A 94 0.72 -1.04 6.52
N ALA A 95 0.90 0.24 6.80
CA ALA A 95 2.10 0.97 6.46
C ALA A 95 2.96 1.14 7.72
N SER A 96 4.26 0.87 7.58
CA SER A 96 5.25 0.99 8.65
C SER A 96 6.51 1.68 8.10
N PRO A 97 7.26 2.41 8.93
CA PRO A 97 8.57 2.91 8.54
C PRO A 97 9.47 1.78 8.04
N SER A 98 10.24 2.02 6.99
CA SER A 98 11.28 1.07 6.59
C SER A 98 12.41 1.11 7.62
N ASP A 99 12.78 -0.04 8.20
CA ASP A 99 13.95 -0.18 9.07
C ASP A 99 15.24 0.08 8.27
N THR A 100 15.69 1.33 8.27
CA THR A 100 17.05 1.71 7.85
C THR A 100 17.91 1.96 9.08
N SER A 101 18.02 0.97 9.97
CA SER A 101 19.13 0.93 10.93
C SER A 101 20.27 0.10 10.32
N SER A 102 21.14 0.75 9.56
CA SER A 102 22.50 0.22 9.39
C SER A 102 23.22 0.37 10.72
N SER A 103 23.45 -0.72 11.45
CA SER A 103 24.30 -0.72 12.63
C SER A 103 25.69 -0.17 12.26
N PRO A 104 26.24 0.81 12.99
CA PRO A 104 27.63 1.20 12.79
C PRO A 104 28.53 0.03 13.18
N SER A 105 29.35 -0.44 12.24
CA SER A 105 30.41 -1.40 12.52
C SER A 105 31.41 -0.77 13.47
N THR A 106 31.44 -1.22 14.72
CA THR A 106 32.46 -0.86 15.69
C THR A 106 33.79 -1.46 15.24
N THR A 107 34.62 -0.67 14.55
CA THR A 107 36.04 -0.99 14.37
C THR A 107 36.73 -0.81 15.73
N ARG A 108 37.02 -1.92 16.41
CA ARG A 108 38.04 -1.93 17.47
C ARG A 108 39.40 -1.96 16.79
N SER A 109 40.13 -0.86 16.86
CA SER A 109 41.58 -0.85 16.67
C SER A 109 42.23 -1.38 17.96
N SER A 110 43.06 -2.40 17.80
CA SER A 110 44.04 -2.86 18.80
C SER A 110 45.31 -2.02 18.75
#